data_AF-A0A1A8KQI8-F1
#
_entry.id   AF-A0A1A8KQI8-F1
#
_cell.length_a   1.000
_cell.length_b   1.000
_cell.length_c   1.000
_cell.angle_alpha   90.00
_cell.angle_beta   90.00
_cell.angle_gamma   90.00
#
_symmetry.space_group_name_H-M   'P 1'
#
loop_
_entity.id
_entity.type
_entity.pdbx_description
1 polymer ?
#
loop_
_entity_poly.entity_id
_entity_poly.type
_entity_poly.pdbx_seq_one_letter_code
_entity_poly.pdbx_strand_id
1 'polypeptide(L)'
;LKSGNRIILGKSHVFRFNHPEQARAERERTPCAETPAEPVDWAFAQRELLEKQGIDMKQEMEQRLQELEDQYRKEREEANNLLEQQRLDYESKLEALQKQVDRCYPEAPEEEDDPDEEVQWTEREREVAVWSFRKWRCYQFTSLRDLLWGNAIFLKEANAISVELKKKVQFQFVLLTNTLYSPLPPDLLPPEATEDREKQHFPLTIVAVEVQNQNNGATHYWTLEKLRQ
;
A
#
# COMPACT_ATOMS: atom_id res chain seq x y z
N LEU A 1 55.91 62.06 -20.24
CA LEU A 1 55.39 61.75 -18.89
C LEU A 1 54.86 63.03 -18.26
N LYS A 2 53.54 63.28 -18.29
CA LYS A 2 52.94 64.45 -17.63
C LYS A 2 52.94 64.17 -16.12
N SER A 3 53.77 64.91 -15.39
CA SER A 3 53.98 64.77 -13.94
C SER A 3 52.68 65.05 -13.19
N GLY A 4 52.13 64.06 -12.47
CA GLY A 4 50.90 64.17 -11.72
C GLY A 4 51.13 63.99 -10.22
N ASN A 5 50.77 65.01 -9.43
CA ASN A 5 50.44 65.03 -8.00
C ASN A 5 51.04 63.90 -7.13
N ARG A 6 52.37 63.86 -6.98
CA ARG A 6 53.05 62.97 -6.03
C ARG A 6 53.91 63.82 -5.10
N ILE A 7 53.78 63.59 -3.79
CA ILE A 7 54.59 64.22 -2.75
C ILE A 7 55.54 63.15 -2.22
N ILE A 8 56.84 63.41 -2.28
CA ILE A 8 57.87 62.49 -1.81
C ILE A 8 58.37 62.99 -0.45
N LEU A 9 58.26 62.15 0.58
CA LEU A 9 58.74 62.48 1.93
C LEU A 9 59.89 61.53 2.30
N GLY A 10 61.12 62.05 2.30
CA GLY A 10 62.33 61.24 2.52
C GLY A 10 62.75 60.40 1.30
N LYS A 11 63.70 59.48 1.49
CA LYS A 11 64.32 58.72 0.38
C LYS A 11 63.46 57.54 -0.12
N SER A 12 62.40 57.17 0.58
CA SER A 12 61.65 55.92 0.34
C SER A 12 60.13 56.02 0.35
N HIS A 13 59.52 57.18 0.65
CA HIS A 13 58.06 57.28 0.69
C HIS A 13 57.52 58.23 -0.38
N VAL A 14 56.62 57.70 -1.22
CA VAL A 14 55.93 58.43 -2.28
C VAL A 14 54.43 58.38 -2.00
N PHE A 15 53.85 59.52 -1.69
CA PHE A 15 52.41 59.68 -1.49
C PHE A 15 51.78 60.26 -2.76
N ARG A 16 50.68 59.67 -3.22
CA ARG A 16 49.88 60.24 -4.30
C ARG A 16 48.89 61.22 -3.68
N PHE A 17 49.02 62.50 -4.02
CA PHE A 17 48.08 63.51 -3.57
C PHE A 17 46.86 63.52 -4.51
N ASN A 18 45.71 63.12 -3.99
CA ASN A 18 44.44 63.32 -4.69
C ASN A 18 43.86 64.66 -4.23
N HIS A 19 43.81 65.63 -5.14
CA HIS A 19 43.21 66.93 -4.86
C HIS A 19 41.71 66.72 -4.61
N PRO A 20 41.17 67.05 -3.42
CA PRO A 20 39.82 66.67 -3.02
C PRO A 20 38.76 67.24 -3.98
N GLU A 21 38.97 68.44 -4.51
CA GLU A 21 38.08 69.02 -5.52
C GLU A 21 38.17 68.35 -6.89
N GLN A 22 39.36 67.87 -7.32
CA GLN A 22 39.45 67.11 -8.57
C GLN A 22 38.78 65.75 -8.42
N ALA A 23 38.92 65.08 -7.28
CA ALA A 23 38.24 63.82 -7.02
C ALA A 23 36.71 63.99 -6.94
N ARG A 24 36.21 65.12 -6.42
CA ARG A 24 34.79 65.48 -6.49
C ARG A 24 34.34 65.76 -7.92
N ALA A 25 35.09 66.59 -8.66
CA ALA A 25 34.80 66.88 -10.06
C ALA A 25 34.85 65.62 -10.95
N GLU A 26 35.75 64.66 -10.69
CA GLU A 26 35.79 63.38 -11.40
C GLU A 26 34.57 62.52 -11.08
N ARG A 27 34.11 62.51 -9.81
CA ARG A 27 32.86 61.85 -9.41
C ARG A 27 31.62 62.52 -10.00
N GLU A 28 31.63 63.84 -10.17
CA GLU A 28 30.56 64.60 -10.83
C GLU A 28 30.60 64.45 -12.36
N ARG A 29 31.80 64.30 -12.94
CA ARG A 29 32.01 64.13 -14.39
C ARG A 29 31.80 62.70 -14.87
N THR A 30 31.97 61.71 -13.99
CA THR A 30 31.53 60.34 -14.25
C THR A 30 30.03 60.35 -14.02
N PRO A 31 29.17 60.26 -15.06
CA PRO A 31 27.75 60.16 -14.83
C PRO A 31 27.58 58.89 -14.00
N CYS A 32 27.08 59.06 -12.77
CA CYS A 32 26.58 57.96 -11.98
C CYS A 32 25.69 57.14 -12.93
N ALA A 33 26.02 55.86 -13.10
CA ALA A 33 25.17 54.93 -13.86
C ALA A 33 23.73 55.22 -13.45
N GLU A 34 22.89 55.51 -14.45
CA GLU A 34 21.48 55.82 -14.29
C GLU A 34 20.91 54.87 -13.25
N THR A 35 20.52 55.40 -12.08
CA THR A 35 19.86 54.58 -11.08
C THR A 35 18.59 54.06 -11.75
N PRO A 36 18.47 52.74 -12.01
CA PRO A 36 17.28 52.22 -12.67
C PRO A 36 16.08 52.55 -11.77
N ALA A 37 14.95 52.91 -12.39
CA ALA A 37 13.72 53.23 -11.66
C ALA A 37 13.14 52.02 -10.89
N GLU A 38 13.64 50.81 -11.16
CA GLU A 38 13.32 49.59 -10.43
C GLU A 38 14.41 49.25 -9.39
N PRO A 39 14.02 48.72 -8.22
CA PRO A 39 14.97 48.27 -7.22
C PRO A 39 15.89 47.21 -7.84
N VAL A 40 17.20 47.42 -7.74
CA VAL A 40 18.23 46.46 -8.13
C VAL A 40 18.15 45.26 -7.17
N ASP A 41 17.20 44.37 -7.44
CA ASP A 41 16.99 43.14 -6.71
C ASP A 41 17.73 41.97 -7.38
N TRP A 42 17.94 40.89 -6.64
CA TRP A 42 18.59 39.69 -7.20
C TRP A 42 17.85 39.13 -8.41
N ALA A 43 16.54 39.36 -8.52
CA ALA A 43 15.73 38.92 -9.66
C ALA A 43 16.06 39.69 -10.94
N PHE A 44 16.31 41.00 -10.86
CA PHE A 44 16.77 41.83 -11.97
C PHE A 44 18.13 41.36 -12.48
N ALA A 45 19.08 41.14 -11.57
CA ALA A 45 20.42 40.64 -11.94
C ALA A 45 20.36 39.26 -12.61
N GLN A 46 19.47 38.37 -12.12
CA GLN A 46 19.26 37.05 -12.71
C GLN A 46 18.63 37.14 -14.11
N ARG A 47 17.62 38.01 -14.31
CA ARG A 47 16.98 38.23 -15.63
C ARG A 47 17.97 38.82 -16.64
N GLU A 48 18.70 39.87 -16.26
CA GLU A 48 19.66 40.55 -17.14
C GLU A 48 20.83 39.62 -17.53
N LEU A 49 21.29 38.76 -16.61
CA LEU A 49 22.32 37.76 -16.90
C LEU A 49 21.86 36.73 -17.93
N LEU A 50 20.64 36.20 -17.77
CA LEU A 50 20.04 35.25 -18.70
C LEU A 50 19.81 35.87 -20.08
N GLU A 51 19.32 37.11 -20.12
CA GLU A 51 19.10 37.89 -21.35
C GLU A 51 20.42 38.16 -22.10
N LYS A 52 21.48 38.59 -21.39
CA LYS A 52 22.81 38.79 -21.98
C LYS A 52 23.48 37.51 -22.48
N GLN A 53 23.13 36.36 -21.91
CA GLN A 53 23.57 35.05 -22.39
C GLN A 53 22.69 34.51 -23.52
N GLY A 54 21.59 35.19 -23.87
CA GLY A 54 20.64 34.74 -24.89
C GLY A 54 19.83 33.52 -24.47
N ILE A 55 19.72 33.25 -23.17
CA ILE A 55 19.05 32.06 -22.62
C ILE A 55 17.63 32.45 -22.18
N ASP A 56 16.63 32.03 -22.94
CA ASP A 56 15.23 32.09 -22.50
C ASP A 56 14.92 30.86 -21.64
N MET A 57 15.15 31.00 -20.33
CA MET A 57 14.88 29.95 -19.34
C MET A 57 13.42 29.49 -19.34
N LYS A 58 12.48 30.38 -19.68
CA LYS A 58 11.06 30.02 -19.76
C LYS A 58 10.82 29.10 -20.94
N GLN A 59 11.39 29.42 -22.10
CA GLN A 59 11.32 28.58 -23.29
C GLN A 59 12.02 27.23 -23.07
N GLU A 60 13.21 27.21 -22.44
CA GLU A 60 13.92 25.97 -22.15
C GLU A 60 13.15 25.08 -21.17
N MET A 61 12.56 25.66 -20.13
CA MET A 61 11.73 24.93 -19.18
C MET A 61 10.46 24.39 -19.83
N GLU A 62 9.82 25.17 -20.70
CA GLU A 62 8.64 24.76 -21.46
C GLU A 62 8.98 23.63 -22.46
N GLN A 63 10.13 23.72 -23.14
CA GLN A 63 10.64 22.64 -24.01
C GLN A 63 10.91 21.36 -23.22
N ARG A 64 11.59 21.44 -22.07
CA ARG A 64 11.84 20.24 -21.23
C ARG A 64 10.55 19.65 -20.68
N LEU A 65 9.57 20.48 -20.33
CA LEU A 65 8.27 20.00 -19.87
C LEU A 65 7.51 19.29 -21.00
N GLN A 66 7.54 19.86 -22.21
CA GLN A 66 6.95 19.28 -23.41
C GLN A 66 7.59 17.93 -23.76
N GLU A 67 8.93 17.84 -23.73
CA GLU A 67 9.66 16.59 -23.97
C GLU A 67 9.30 15.51 -22.95
N LEU A 68 9.16 15.88 -21.67
CA LEU A 68 8.77 14.95 -20.61
C LEU A 68 7.32 14.48 -20.78
N GLU A 69 6.41 15.37 -21.17
CA GLU A 69 5.03 15.02 -21.46
C GLU A 69 4.93 14.06 -22.66
N ASP A 70 5.67 14.34 -23.73
CA ASP A 70 5.68 13.49 -24.92
C ASP A 70 6.34 12.12 -24.65
N GLN A 71 7.36 12.06 -23.79
CA GLN A 71 7.90 10.80 -23.29
C GLN A 71 6.85 10.00 -22.51
N TYR A 72 6.16 10.65 -21.56
CA TYR A 72 5.12 9.98 -20.78
C TYR A 72 3.97 9.48 -21.66
N ARG A 73 3.59 10.27 -22.68
CA ARG A 73 2.57 9.87 -23.66
C ARG A 73 3.01 8.63 -24.44
N LYS A 74 4.25 8.60 -24.92
CA LYS A 74 4.83 7.44 -25.63
C LYS A 74 4.92 6.21 -24.73
N GLU A 75 5.45 6.32 -23.52
CA GLU A 75 5.55 5.20 -22.58
C GLU A 75 4.16 4.62 -22.26
N ARG A 76 3.16 5.50 -22.09
CA ARG A 76 1.77 5.08 -21.88
C ARG A 76 1.21 4.33 -23.09
N GLU A 77 1.47 4.82 -24.30
CA GLU A 77 1.05 4.16 -25.54
C GLU A 77 1.76 2.81 -25.72
N GLU A 78 3.06 2.72 -25.46
CA GLU A 78 3.84 1.48 -25.49
C GLU A 78 3.32 0.45 -24.49
N ALA A 79 3.03 0.87 -23.26
CA ALA A 79 2.43 0.01 -22.24
C ALA A 79 1.05 -0.50 -22.67
N ASN A 80 0.22 0.38 -23.26
CA ASN A 80 -1.10 0.00 -23.74
C ASN A 80 -1.00 -0.99 -24.93
N ASN A 81 -0.09 -0.75 -25.86
CA ASN A 81 0.16 -1.62 -27.00
C ASN A 81 0.63 -3.01 -26.55
N LEU A 82 1.51 -3.09 -25.55
CA LEU A 82 1.96 -4.36 -25.00
C LEU A 82 0.82 -5.14 -24.33
N LEU A 83 -0.06 -4.44 -23.59
CA LEU A 83 -1.25 -5.06 -23.00
C LEU A 83 -2.21 -5.57 -24.06
N GLU A 84 -2.42 -4.81 -25.14
CA GLU A 84 -3.27 -5.23 -26.24
C GLU A 84 -2.69 -6.44 -26.99
N GLN A 85 -1.36 -6.49 -27.19
CA GLN A 85 -0.68 -7.68 -27.72
C GLN A 85 -0.91 -8.91 -26.84
N GLN A 86 -0.73 -8.77 -25.52
CA GLN A 86 -1.01 -9.86 -24.59
C GLN A 86 -2.48 -10.29 -24.63
N ARG A 87 -3.42 -9.33 -24.71
CA ARG A 87 -4.86 -9.62 -24.83
C ARG A 87 -5.12 -10.48 -26.08
N LEU A 88 -4.61 -10.05 -27.23
CA LEU A 88 -4.78 -10.76 -28.50
C LEU A 88 -4.15 -12.15 -28.48
N ASP A 89 -2.96 -12.30 -27.88
CA ASP A 89 -2.30 -13.60 -27.74
C ASP A 89 -3.12 -14.57 -26.89
N TYR A 90 -3.70 -14.09 -25.78
CA TYR A 90 -4.56 -14.91 -24.94
C TYR A 90 -5.90 -15.20 -25.58
N GLU A 91 -6.49 -14.24 -26.27
CA GLU A 91 -7.74 -14.41 -27.03
C GLU A 91 -7.58 -15.45 -28.13
N SER A 92 -6.48 -15.42 -28.88
CA SER A 92 -6.16 -16.44 -29.89
C SER A 92 -5.94 -17.82 -29.27
N LYS A 93 -5.27 -17.91 -28.11
CA LYS A 93 -5.11 -19.19 -27.39
C LYS A 93 -6.46 -19.72 -26.89
N LEU A 94 -7.31 -18.85 -26.36
CA LEU A 94 -8.67 -19.19 -25.93
C LEU A 94 -9.50 -19.70 -27.11
N GLU A 95 -9.46 -19.03 -28.25
CA GLU A 95 -10.17 -19.44 -29.46
C GLU A 95 -9.64 -20.79 -30.00
N ALA A 96 -8.32 -20.99 -30.01
CA ALA A 96 -7.72 -22.25 -30.43
C ALA A 96 -8.12 -23.41 -29.50
N LEU A 97 -8.16 -23.17 -28.19
CA LEU A 97 -8.63 -24.13 -27.20
C LEU A 97 -10.13 -24.40 -27.37
N GLN A 98 -10.95 -23.36 -27.54
CA GLN A 98 -12.39 -23.48 -27.79
C GLN A 98 -12.63 -24.35 -29.04
N LYS A 99 -11.96 -24.05 -30.15
CA LYS A 99 -12.07 -24.82 -31.39
C LYS A 99 -11.56 -26.27 -31.24
N GLN A 100 -10.61 -26.51 -30.34
CA GLN A 100 -10.20 -27.88 -30.00
C GLN A 100 -11.27 -28.60 -29.19
N VAL A 101 -11.91 -27.93 -28.24
CA VAL A 101 -13.05 -28.46 -27.48
C VAL A 101 -14.21 -28.74 -28.43
N ASP A 102 -14.61 -27.79 -29.28
CA ASP A 102 -15.70 -27.95 -30.25
C ASP A 102 -15.42 -29.08 -31.25
N ARG A 103 -14.16 -29.31 -31.63
CA ARG A 103 -13.80 -30.45 -32.50
C ARG A 103 -13.90 -31.78 -31.77
N CYS A 104 -13.55 -31.82 -30.48
CA CYS A 104 -13.63 -33.03 -29.66
C CYS A 104 -15.07 -33.31 -29.19
N TYR A 105 -15.91 -32.28 -29.13
CA TYR A 105 -17.32 -32.31 -28.75
C TYR A 105 -18.12 -31.44 -29.71
N PRO A 106 -18.41 -31.93 -30.93
CA PRO A 106 -19.10 -31.15 -31.98
C PRO A 106 -20.56 -30.81 -31.64
N GLU A 107 -21.10 -31.39 -30.56
CA GLU A 107 -22.43 -31.17 -30.00
C GLU A 107 -22.30 -31.18 -28.47
N ALA A 108 -21.98 -30.04 -27.85
CA ALA A 108 -22.61 -29.77 -26.56
C ALA A 108 -24.06 -29.43 -26.92
N PRO A 109 -25.06 -30.23 -26.50
CA PRO A 109 -26.44 -29.86 -26.73
C PRO A 109 -26.63 -28.47 -26.15
N GLU A 110 -27.20 -27.56 -26.95
CA GLU A 110 -27.89 -26.39 -26.40
C GLU A 110 -28.78 -26.90 -25.27
N GLU A 111 -28.87 -26.14 -24.17
CA GLU A 111 -29.68 -26.43 -22.99
C GLU A 111 -31.15 -26.77 -23.35
N GLU A 112 -31.40 -28.00 -23.79
CA GLU A 112 -32.69 -28.67 -23.78
C GLU A 112 -32.53 -29.78 -22.75
N ASP A 113 -33.17 -29.59 -21.59
CA ASP A 113 -33.39 -30.56 -20.51
C ASP A 113 -32.71 -31.92 -20.74
N ASP A 114 -31.45 -32.05 -20.32
CA ASP A 114 -30.85 -33.37 -20.10
C ASP A 114 -31.72 -34.03 -19.02
N PRO A 115 -32.53 -35.06 -19.34
CA PRO A 115 -33.44 -35.63 -18.37
C PRO A 115 -32.59 -36.54 -17.49
N ASP A 116 -31.92 -35.93 -16.51
CA ASP A 116 -31.10 -36.60 -15.50
C ASP A 116 -30.37 -37.81 -16.11
N GLU A 117 -29.21 -37.59 -16.74
CA GLU A 117 -28.25 -38.68 -16.87
C GLU A 117 -27.87 -39.07 -15.43
N GLU A 118 -28.71 -39.92 -14.81
CA GLU A 118 -28.59 -40.46 -13.47
C GLU A 118 -27.31 -41.27 -13.50
N VAL A 119 -26.19 -40.57 -13.25
CA VAL A 119 -24.89 -41.17 -13.07
C VAL A 119 -25.11 -42.30 -12.08
N GLN A 120 -24.95 -43.54 -12.55
CA GLN A 120 -25.15 -44.70 -11.69
C GLN A 120 -23.97 -44.79 -10.73
N TRP A 121 -24.04 -44.02 -9.64
CA TRP A 121 -23.05 -44.03 -8.57
C TRP A 121 -22.91 -45.46 -8.07
N THR A 122 -21.70 -46.00 -8.16
CA THR A 122 -21.38 -47.23 -7.45
C THR A 122 -21.56 -46.98 -5.94
N GLU A 123 -21.84 -48.04 -5.18
CA GLU A 123 -22.03 -47.95 -3.72
C GLU A 123 -20.85 -47.23 -3.05
N ARG A 124 -19.63 -47.51 -3.51
CA ARG A 124 -18.40 -46.85 -3.04
C ARG A 124 -18.37 -45.36 -3.35
N GLU A 125 -18.72 -44.95 -4.55
CA GLU A 125 -18.73 -43.53 -4.93
C GLU A 125 -19.79 -42.76 -4.14
N ARG A 126 -20.97 -43.37 -3.93
CA ARG A 126 -22.03 -42.79 -3.09
C ARG A 126 -21.57 -42.62 -1.65
N GLU A 127 -20.91 -43.63 -1.07
CA GLU A 127 -20.33 -43.55 0.27
C GLU A 127 -19.29 -42.43 0.37
N VAL A 128 -18.39 -42.32 -0.61
CA VAL A 128 -17.38 -41.26 -0.67
C VAL A 128 -18.03 -39.89 -0.81
N ALA A 129 -19.05 -39.73 -1.65
CA ALA A 129 -19.77 -38.47 -1.82
C ALA A 129 -20.47 -38.04 -0.53
N VAL A 130 -21.18 -38.96 0.12
CA VAL A 130 -21.85 -38.71 1.40
C VAL A 130 -20.84 -38.37 2.49
N TRP A 131 -19.71 -39.08 2.57
CA TRP A 131 -18.65 -38.79 3.52
C TRP A 131 -18.02 -37.41 3.26
N SER A 132 -17.73 -37.09 2.00
CA SER A 132 -17.15 -35.81 1.57
C SER A 132 -18.10 -34.66 1.90
N PHE A 133 -19.39 -34.82 1.60
CA PHE A 133 -20.42 -33.85 1.95
C PHE A 133 -20.51 -33.63 3.46
N ARG A 134 -20.53 -34.71 4.26
CA ARG A 134 -20.49 -34.61 5.74
C ARG A 134 -19.25 -33.87 6.21
N LYS A 135 -18.09 -34.14 5.61
CA LYS A 135 -16.82 -33.49 5.95
C LYS A 135 -16.83 -32.01 5.58
N TRP A 136 -17.34 -31.65 4.41
CA TRP A 136 -17.49 -30.27 3.95
C TRP A 136 -18.46 -29.48 4.81
N ARG A 137 -19.59 -30.07 5.21
CA ARG A 137 -20.53 -29.42 6.15
C ARG A 137 -19.88 -29.10 7.50
N CYS A 138 -18.91 -29.90 7.94
CA CYS A 138 -18.14 -29.65 9.15
C CYS A 138 -16.86 -28.82 8.93
N TYR A 139 -16.53 -28.44 7.70
CA TYR A 139 -15.29 -27.73 7.39
C TYR A 139 -15.44 -26.24 7.69
N GLN A 140 -14.78 -25.77 8.75
CA GLN A 140 -14.85 -24.38 9.22
C GLN A 140 -13.50 -23.63 9.11
N PHE A 141 -12.52 -24.17 8.38
CA PHE A 141 -11.15 -23.66 8.44
C PHE A 141 -11.01 -22.18 8.04
N THR A 142 -11.74 -21.73 7.01
CA THR A 142 -11.75 -20.31 6.62
C THR A 142 -12.42 -19.44 7.68
N SER A 143 -13.53 -19.92 8.26
CA SER A 143 -14.26 -19.22 9.34
C SER A 143 -13.39 -19.01 10.59
N LEU A 144 -12.61 -20.01 11.03
CA LEU A 144 -11.78 -19.89 12.22
C LEU A 144 -10.69 -18.80 12.07
N ARG A 145 -10.05 -18.73 10.90
CA ARG A 145 -9.07 -17.68 10.61
C ARG A 145 -9.71 -16.30 10.67
N ASP A 146 -10.86 -16.16 10.02
CA ASP A 146 -11.56 -14.87 9.93
C ASP A 146 -12.09 -14.45 11.31
N LEU A 147 -12.51 -15.39 12.16
CA LEU A 147 -12.85 -15.16 13.58
C LEU A 147 -11.64 -14.68 14.39
N LEU A 148 -10.48 -15.32 14.26
CA LEU A 148 -9.26 -14.89 14.96
C LEU A 148 -8.82 -13.49 14.54
N TRP A 149 -8.82 -13.21 13.24
CA TRP A 149 -8.44 -11.91 12.70
C TRP A 149 -9.43 -10.82 13.09
N GLY A 150 -10.73 -11.07 12.96
CA GLY A 150 -11.78 -10.11 13.29
C GLY A 150 -11.82 -9.75 14.79
N ASN A 151 -11.45 -10.68 15.67
CA ASN A 151 -11.49 -10.46 17.12
C ASN A 151 -10.12 -10.09 17.73
N ALA A 152 -9.05 -10.05 16.94
CA ALA A 152 -7.70 -9.76 17.45
C ALA A 152 -7.58 -8.39 18.11
N ILE A 153 -8.38 -7.41 17.68
CA ILE A 153 -8.40 -6.05 18.25
C ILE A 153 -8.89 -6.09 19.70
N PHE A 154 -10.03 -6.75 19.97
CA PHE A 154 -10.59 -6.87 21.32
C PHE A 154 -9.64 -7.58 22.28
N LEU A 155 -8.93 -8.62 21.80
CA LEU A 155 -7.97 -9.33 22.63
C LEU A 155 -6.75 -8.46 22.99
N LYS A 156 -6.27 -7.63 22.05
CA LYS A 156 -5.20 -6.67 22.33
C LYS A 156 -5.66 -5.58 23.29
N GLU A 157 -6.86 -5.05 23.10
CA GLU A 157 -7.46 -4.04 23.96
C GLU A 157 -7.66 -4.57 25.39
N ALA A 158 -8.23 -5.76 25.55
CA ALA A 158 -8.41 -6.38 26.86
C ALA A 158 -7.07 -6.59 27.61
N ASN A 159 -6.02 -6.99 26.89
CA ASN A 159 -4.68 -7.10 27.46
C ASN A 159 -4.10 -5.73 27.84
N ALA A 160 -4.30 -4.70 27.01
CA ALA A 160 -3.87 -3.33 27.33
C ALA A 160 -4.58 -2.79 28.58
N ILE A 161 -5.91 -2.96 28.68
CA ILE A 161 -6.71 -2.59 29.84
C ILE A 161 -6.25 -3.35 31.10
N SER A 162 -5.94 -4.64 30.98
CA SER A 162 -5.41 -5.43 32.10
C SER A 162 -4.14 -4.80 32.68
N VAL A 163 -3.21 -4.38 31.81
CA VAL A 163 -1.96 -3.70 32.19
C VAL A 163 -2.26 -2.33 32.82
N GLU A 164 -3.16 -1.56 32.22
CA GLU A 164 -3.56 -0.23 32.71
C GLU A 164 -4.20 -0.28 34.11
N LEU A 165 -5.05 -1.29 34.34
CA LEU A 165 -5.69 -1.55 35.63
C LEU A 165 -4.76 -2.23 36.65
N LYS A 166 -3.50 -2.50 36.30
CA LYS A 166 -2.51 -3.23 37.10
C LYS A 166 -3.03 -4.61 37.55
N LYS A 167 -3.91 -5.22 36.77
CA LYS A 167 -4.35 -6.61 36.98
C LYS A 167 -3.36 -7.52 36.27
N LYS A 168 -2.90 -8.58 36.95
CA LYS A 168 -2.02 -9.59 36.31
C LYS A 168 -2.86 -10.65 35.61
N VAL A 169 -3.66 -10.23 34.63
CA VAL A 169 -4.53 -11.12 33.83
C VAL A 169 -4.08 -11.06 32.37
N GLN A 170 -4.00 -12.21 31.72
CA GLN A 170 -3.63 -12.35 30.32
C GLN A 170 -4.75 -13.01 29.54
N PHE A 171 -5.04 -12.46 28.36
CA PHE A 171 -6.02 -12.97 27.40
C PHE A 171 -5.28 -13.56 26.20
N GLN A 172 -5.59 -14.81 25.85
CA GLN A 172 -4.99 -15.51 24.72
C GLN A 172 -6.06 -16.29 23.94
N PHE A 173 -5.92 -16.34 22.61
CA PHE A 173 -6.77 -17.22 21.80
C PHE A 173 -6.38 -18.68 22.00
N VAL A 174 -7.40 -19.52 22.15
CA VAL A 174 -7.24 -20.97 22.23
C VAL A 174 -8.25 -21.65 21.31
N LEU A 175 -7.80 -22.70 20.63
CA LEU A 175 -8.66 -23.56 19.82
C LEU A 175 -9.07 -24.74 20.68
N LEU A 176 -10.38 -24.88 20.91
CA LEU A 176 -10.92 -25.95 21.73
C LEU A 176 -11.66 -26.94 20.83
N THR A 177 -11.25 -28.20 20.85
CA THR A 177 -11.87 -29.26 20.07
C THR A 177 -12.76 -30.12 20.97
N ASN A 178 -14.05 -30.17 20.66
CA ASN A 178 -15.01 -31.01 21.35
C ASN A 178 -14.79 -32.47 20.95
N THR A 179 -14.35 -33.29 21.91
CA THR A 179 -14.12 -34.72 21.72
C THR A 179 -14.71 -35.51 22.89
N LEU A 180 -14.92 -36.81 22.71
CA LEU A 180 -15.47 -37.70 23.75
C LEU A 180 -14.63 -37.70 25.05
N TYR A 181 -13.34 -37.41 24.95
CA TYR A 181 -12.40 -37.39 26.07
C TYR A 181 -12.12 -35.98 26.60
N SER A 182 -12.60 -34.94 25.91
CA SER A 182 -12.50 -33.54 26.31
C SER A 182 -13.75 -32.79 25.87
N PRO A 183 -14.89 -33.01 26.53
CA PRO A 183 -16.14 -32.36 26.17
C PRO A 183 -16.09 -30.87 26.52
N LEU A 184 -16.53 -30.03 25.59
CA LEU A 184 -16.63 -28.59 25.87
C LEU A 184 -17.86 -28.29 26.73
N PRO A 185 -17.76 -27.33 27.67
CA PRO A 185 -18.90 -26.91 28.48
C PRO A 185 -20.01 -26.30 27.60
N PRO A 186 -21.29 -26.45 27.99
CA PRO A 186 -22.43 -25.95 27.21
C PRO A 186 -22.34 -24.45 26.88
N ASP A 187 -21.81 -23.65 27.81
CA ASP A 187 -21.66 -22.20 27.66
C ASP A 187 -20.69 -21.78 26.54
N LEU A 188 -19.82 -22.69 26.09
CA LEU A 188 -18.89 -22.44 24.99
C LEU A 188 -19.37 -23.04 23.66
N LEU A 189 -20.43 -23.84 23.67
CA LEU A 189 -20.96 -24.49 22.48
C LEU A 189 -21.99 -23.59 21.79
N PRO A 190 -22.00 -23.52 20.44
CA PRO A 190 -23.09 -22.91 19.71
C PRO A 190 -24.42 -23.62 20.03
N PRO A 191 -25.56 -22.88 20.08
CA PRO A 191 -26.89 -23.48 20.32
C PRO A 191 -27.25 -24.59 19.32
N GLU A 192 -26.71 -24.53 18.10
CA GLU A 192 -26.95 -25.56 17.08
C GLU A 192 -26.19 -26.86 17.34
N ALA A 193 -25.07 -26.79 18.08
CA ALA A 193 -24.21 -27.94 18.35
C ALA A 193 -24.72 -28.85 19.47
N THR A 194 -25.66 -28.36 20.30
CA THR A 194 -26.26 -29.15 21.40
C THR A 194 -27.34 -30.11 20.92
N GLU A 195 -28.09 -29.75 19.87
CA GLU A 195 -29.20 -30.55 19.33
C GLU A 195 -28.71 -31.72 18.43
N ASP A 196 -27.58 -31.56 17.74
CA ASP A 196 -27.07 -32.51 16.72
C ASP A 196 -25.88 -33.36 17.21
N ARG A 197 -25.67 -33.50 18.54
CA ARG A 197 -24.54 -34.25 19.15
C ARG A 197 -24.42 -35.69 18.64
N GLU A 198 -25.54 -36.35 18.35
CA GLU A 198 -25.57 -37.73 17.86
C GLU A 198 -25.24 -37.84 16.35
N LYS A 199 -25.33 -36.75 15.59
CA LYS A 199 -25.07 -36.74 14.13
C LYS A 199 -23.69 -36.22 13.75
N GLN A 200 -22.93 -35.73 14.73
CA GLN A 200 -21.65 -35.09 14.51
C GLN A 200 -20.54 -36.12 14.31
N HIS A 201 -20.32 -36.50 13.05
CA HIS A 201 -19.30 -37.48 12.65
C HIS A 201 -17.85 -36.96 12.78
N PHE A 202 -17.66 -35.64 12.90
CA PHE A 202 -16.34 -35.00 12.99
C PHE A 202 -16.28 -34.06 14.20
N PRO A 203 -15.13 -34.01 14.90
CA PRO A 203 -14.99 -33.18 16.09
C PRO A 203 -15.10 -31.68 15.74
N LEU A 204 -15.91 -30.96 16.50
CA LEU A 204 -16.08 -29.51 16.36
C LEU A 204 -14.91 -28.78 17.02
N THR A 205 -14.24 -27.89 16.30
CA THR A 205 -13.22 -27.01 16.87
C THR A 205 -13.74 -25.57 16.88
N ILE A 206 -13.73 -24.94 18.06
CA ILE A 206 -14.18 -23.55 18.25
C ILE A 206 -13.02 -22.65 18.65
N VAL A 207 -13.15 -21.35 18.37
CA VAL A 207 -12.26 -20.32 18.92
C VAL A 207 -12.82 -19.86 20.27
N ALA A 208 -12.01 -19.94 21.31
CA ALA A 208 -12.30 -19.38 22.62
C ALA A 208 -11.14 -18.47 23.09
N VAL A 209 -11.38 -17.76 24.18
CA VAL A 209 -10.39 -16.89 24.81
C VAL A 209 -10.05 -17.48 26.18
N GLU A 210 -8.80 -17.87 26.35
CA GLU A 210 -8.25 -18.26 27.63
C GLU A 210 -7.90 -16.99 28.43
N VAL A 211 -8.45 -16.89 29.63
CA VAL A 211 -8.21 -15.82 30.59
C VAL A 211 -7.44 -16.41 31.75
N GLN A 212 -6.13 -16.12 31.79
CA GLN A 212 -5.24 -16.61 32.82
C GLN A 212 -4.95 -15.51 33.83
N ASN A 213 -5.28 -15.75 35.10
CA ASN A 213 -4.92 -14.85 36.18
C ASN A 213 -3.62 -15.33 36.83
N GLN A 214 -2.54 -14.55 36.65
CA GLN A 214 -1.20 -14.90 37.11
C GLN A 214 -1.04 -14.79 38.64
N ASN A 215 -1.96 -14.10 39.32
CA ASN A 215 -1.90 -13.96 40.78
C ASN A 215 -2.46 -15.18 41.52
N ASN A 216 -3.47 -15.85 40.97
CA ASN A 216 -4.14 -16.98 41.60
C ASN A 216 -4.01 -18.30 40.80
N GLY A 217 -3.38 -18.26 39.62
CA GLY A 217 -3.21 -19.43 38.75
C GLY A 217 -4.51 -19.95 38.14
N ALA A 218 -5.61 -19.20 38.24
CA ALA A 218 -6.90 -19.63 37.72
C ALA A 218 -6.98 -19.35 36.22
N THR A 219 -7.46 -20.35 35.48
CA THR A 219 -7.71 -20.26 34.03
C THR A 219 -9.21 -20.36 33.77
N HIS A 220 -9.75 -19.41 33.02
CA HIS A 220 -11.13 -19.42 32.57
C HIS A 220 -11.19 -19.37 31.04
N TYR A 221 -12.22 -19.99 30.46
CA TYR A 221 -12.47 -19.94 29.02
C TYR A 221 -13.71 -19.10 28.75
N TRP A 222 -13.57 -18.10 27.88
CA TRP A 222 -14.66 -17.21 27.47
C TRP A 222 -14.97 -17.39 25.98
N THR A 223 -16.23 -17.20 25.63
CA THR A 223 -16.65 -17.05 24.23
C THR A 223 -16.16 -15.72 23.67
N LEU A 224 -16.03 -15.64 22.34
CA LEU A 224 -15.70 -14.37 21.67
C LEU A 224 -16.75 -13.28 21.94
N GLU A 225 -18.02 -13.66 22.07
CA GLU A 225 -19.11 -12.75 22.43
C GLU A 225 -18.91 -12.13 23.81
N LYS A 226 -18.49 -12.95 24.79
CA LYS A 226 -18.22 -12.49 26.15
C LYS A 226 -17.00 -11.56 26.24
N LEU A 227 -16.02 -11.70 25.35
CA LEU A 227 -14.89 -10.77 25.26
C LEU A 227 -15.32 -9.39 24.72
N ARG A 228 -16.37 -9.35 23.88
CA ARG A 228 -16.85 -8.13 23.24
C ARG A 228 -17.82 -7.30 24.09
N GLN A 229 -18.41 -7.91 25.12
CA GLN A 229 -19.28 -7.24 26.10
C GLN A 229 -18.46 -6.47 27.13
#